data_AF-A0A950FRF0-F1
#
_entry.id   AF-A0A950FRF0-F1
#
_cell.length_a   1.000
_cell.length_b   1.000
_cell.length_c   1.000
_cell.angle_alpha   90.00
_cell.angle_beta   90.00
_cell.angle_gamma   90.00
#
_symmetry.space_group_name_H-M   'P 1'
#
loop_
_entity.id
_entity.type
_entity.pdbx_description
1 polymer ?
#
loop_
_entity_poly.entity_id
_entity_poly.type
_entity_poly.pdbx_seq_one_letter_code
_entity_poly.pdbx_strand_id
1 'polypeptide(L)'
;MYRHARYAFALAVVTVLTGCPQSGSIQLQAAPTKPAYTHGEPVSVVVTLTNKTGATAGLSTVDEGNVDVQSATRDGAPLAGHATTVKYDDDLRSILQATVTGVAAGAAATITWTSAVDPAQGAQALRSIRVDQFGRGAATFYPVGTPGRYRFTFVYHYAGFQPATGAFQGTVGPATVDFTVT
;
A
#
# COMPACT_ATOMS: atom_id res chain seq x y z
N MET A 1 -33.89 59.88 34.69
CA MET A 1 -32.46 59.49 34.60
C MET A 1 -32.32 58.50 33.44
N TYR A 2 -31.81 58.97 32.31
CA TYR A 2 -31.64 58.21 31.06
C TYR A 2 -30.19 57.69 30.97
N ARG A 3 -30.00 56.40 30.69
CA ARG A 3 -28.70 55.85 30.23
C ARG A 3 -28.94 54.90 29.07
N HIS A 4 -28.65 55.36 27.86
CA HIS A 4 -28.56 54.54 26.65
C HIS A 4 -27.19 53.85 26.62
N ALA A 5 -27.17 52.52 26.60
CA ALA A 5 -25.99 51.73 26.28
C ALA A 5 -25.92 51.52 24.76
N ARG A 6 -24.83 51.97 24.14
CA ARG A 6 -24.53 51.76 22.72
C ARG A 6 -23.76 50.45 22.58
N TYR A 7 -24.35 49.45 21.94
CA TYR A 7 -23.64 48.24 21.49
C TYR A 7 -23.05 48.51 20.11
N ALA A 8 -21.72 48.42 20.00
CA ALA A 8 -21.01 48.42 18.72
C ALA A 8 -20.87 46.97 18.25
N PHE A 9 -21.52 46.62 17.13
CA PHE A 9 -21.28 45.37 16.43
C PHE A 9 -20.08 45.55 15.50
N ALA A 10 -18.99 44.82 15.76
CA ALA A 10 -17.87 44.71 14.83
C ALA A 10 -18.21 43.66 13.76
N LEU A 11 -18.30 44.08 12.50
CA LEU A 11 -18.35 43.17 11.35
C LEU A 11 -16.97 42.52 11.17
N ALA A 12 -16.88 41.21 11.36
CA ALA A 12 -15.73 40.44 10.92
C ALA A 12 -15.89 40.10 9.43
N VAL A 13 -15.01 40.64 8.59
CA VAL A 13 -14.88 40.24 7.19
C VAL A 13 -14.16 38.90 7.15
N VAL A 14 -14.86 37.84 6.76
CA VAL A 14 -14.26 36.51 6.53
C VAL A 14 -13.73 36.48 5.10
N THR A 15 -12.41 36.56 4.97
CA THR A 15 -11.72 36.37 3.68
C THR A 15 -11.61 34.87 3.42
N VAL A 16 -12.40 34.34 2.48
CA VAL A 16 -12.25 32.97 2.00
C VAL A 16 -11.05 32.92 1.07
N LEU A 17 -9.91 32.42 1.54
CA LEU A 17 -8.78 32.09 0.68
C LEU A 17 -9.15 30.82 -0.10
N THR A 18 -9.53 30.98 -1.37
CA THR A 18 -9.52 29.88 -2.34
C THR A 18 -8.10 29.38 -2.49
N GLY A 19 -7.75 28.33 -1.74
CA GLY A 19 -6.48 27.64 -1.88
C GLY A 19 -6.34 27.06 -3.28
N CYS A 20 -5.19 27.29 -3.91
CA CYS A 20 -4.80 26.58 -5.13
C CYS A 20 -4.95 25.07 -4.90
N PRO A 21 -5.41 24.27 -5.88
CA PRO A 21 -5.40 22.82 -5.76
C PRO A 21 -3.97 22.39 -5.46
N GLN A 22 -3.76 21.87 -4.25
CA GLN A 22 -2.47 21.34 -3.83
C GLN A 22 -2.18 20.16 -4.77
N SER A 23 -1.08 20.23 -5.52
CA SER A 23 -0.60 19.12 -6.35
C SER A 23 -0.31 17.92 -5.43
N GLY A 24 -1.33 17.09 -5.17
CA GLY A 24 -1.17 15.92 -4.34
C GLY A 24 -0.59 14.76 -5.12
N SER A 25 -0.08 13.77 -4.40
CA SER A 25 0.43 12.51 -4.92
C SER A 25 -0.51 11.36 -4.55
N ILE A 26 -0.22 10.16 -5.03
CA ILE A 26 -0.76 8.97 -4.38
C ILE A 26 -0.13 8.85 -2.98
N GLN A 27 -0.90 8.46 -1.99
CA GLN A 27 -0.44 8.15 -0.63
C GLN A 27 -0.60 6.66 -0.34
N LEU A 28 0.37 6.08 0.35
CA LEU A 28 0.37 4.68 0.76
C LEU A 28 0.19 4.57 2.27
N GLN A 29 -0.71 3.70 2.70
CA GLN A 29 -0.88 3.31 4.10
C GLN A 29 -0.95 1.79 4.19
N ALA A 30 -0.52 1.21 5.30
CA ALA A 30 -0.60 -0.22 5.54
C ALA A 30 -1.07 -0.47 6.98
N ALA A 31 -1.95 -1.45 7.17
CA ALA A 31 -2.43 -1.86 8.48
C ALA A 31 -2.65 -3.38 8.49
N PRO A 32 -2.36 -4.08 9.59
CA PRO A 32 -2.71 -5.48 9.66
C PRO A 32 -4.23 -5.59 9.91
N THR A 33 -4.85 -6.68 9.44
CA THR A 33 -6.27 -6.93 9.76
C THR A 33 -6.49 -7.23 11.24
N LYS A 34 -5.46 -7.74 11.93
CA LYS A 34 -5.41 -7.94 13.37
C LYS A 34 -4.05 -7.49 13.92
N PRO A 35 -3.99 -6.92 15.14
CA PRO A 35 -2.71 -6.61 15.76
C PRO A 35 -1.91 -7.87 16.15
N ALA A 36 -2.59 -9.02 16.30
CA ALA A 36 -2.00 -10.30 16.69
C ALA A 36 -2.65 -11.48 15.95
N TYR A 37 -1.84 -12.48 15.63
CA TYR A 37 -2.23 -13.74 14.98
C TYR A 37 -1.69 -14.92 15.81
N THR A 38 -2.38 -16.05 15.74
CA THR A 38 -1.91 -17.31 16.36
C THR A 38 -0.94 -18.06 15.45
N HIS A 39 -0.08 -18.89 16.02
CA HIS A 39 0.82 -19.75 15.24
C HIS A 39 0.08 -20.56 14.15
N GLY A 40 0.48 -20.38 12.89
CA GLY A 40 -0.12 -21.06 11.73
C GLY A 40 -1.34 -20.35 11.12
N GLU A 41 -1.86 -19.31 11.78
CA GLU A 41 -2.93 -18.47 11.25
C GLU A 41 -2.43 -17.64 10.06
N PRO A 42 -3.20 -17.51 8.96
CA PRO A 42 -2.88 -16.58 7.89
C PRO A 42 -2.82 -15.14 8.39
N VAL A 43 -1.71 -14.47 8.11
CA VAL A 43 -1.51 -13.04 8.37
C VAL A 43 -2.03 -12.25 7.19
N SER A 44 -2.93 -11.28 7.40
CA SER A 44 -3.40 -10.37 6.35
C SER A 44 -3.05 -8.92 6.65
N VAL A 45 -2.50 -8.23 5.66
CA VAL A 45 -2.19 -6.80 5.67
C VAL A 45 -3.03 -6.11 4.60
N VAL A 46 -3.69 -5.02 4.96
CA VAL A 46 -4.40 -4.14 4.02
C VAL A 46 -3.49 -2.98 3.68
N VAL A 47 -3.19 -2.84 2.40
CA VAL A 47 -2.45 -1.71 1.83
C VAL A 47 -3.45 -0.79 1.13
N THR A 48 -3.51 0.46 1.56
CA THR A 48 -4.46 1.46 1.04
C THR A 48 -3.72 2.51 0.24
N LEU A 49 -4.11 2.67 -1.02
CA LEU A 49 -3.64 3.71 -1.92
C LEU A 49 -4.68 4.81 -2.01
N THR A 50 -4.38 6.00 -1.49
CA THR A 50 -5.28 7.15 -1.59
C THR A 50 -4.82 8.08 -2.70
N ASN A 51 -5.70 8.37 -3.66
CA ASN A 51 -5.41 9.35 -4.69
C ASN A 51 -5.62 10.76 -4.14
N LYS A 52 -4.54 11.46 -3.75
CA LYS A 52 -4.62 12.88 -3.35
C LYS A 52 -4.35 13.83 -4.52
N THR A 53 -4.17 13.32 -5.74
CA THR A 53 -4.03 14.17 -6.92
C THR A 53 -5.35 14.89 -7.22
N GLY A 54 -5.30 15.93 -8.06
CA GLY A 54 -6.49 16.66 -8.50
C GLY A 54 -7.28 15.97 -9.64
N ALA A 55 -6.91 14.76 -10.05
CA ALA A 55 -7.52 14.05 -11.17
C ALA A 55 -7.68 12.55 -10.87
N THR A 56 -8.40 11.83 -11.73
CA THR A 56 -8.45 10.36 -11.65
C THR A 56 -7.08 9.75 -11.95
N ALA A 57 -6.64 8.80 -11.13
CA ALA A 57 -5.39 8.06 -11.31
C ALA A 57 -5.69 6.57 -11.51
N GLY A 58 -5.04 5.95 -12.49
CA GLY A 58 -5.12 4.50 -12.70
C GLY A 58 -4.22 3.76 -11.71
N LEU A 59 -4.81 2.91 -10.87
CA LEU A 59 -4.10 2.08 -9.90
C LEU A 59 -4.44 0.61 -10.13
N SER A 60 -3.44 -0.27 -10.08
CA SER A 60 -3.68 -1.72 -10.04
C SER A 60 -3.77 -2.16 -8.59
N THR A 61 -4.80 -2.96 -8.28
CA THR A 61 -5.05 -3.46 -6.92
C THR A 61 -4.57 -4.89 -6.71
N VAL A 62 -3.78 -5.41 -7.65
CA VAL A 62 -3.09 -6.70 -7.51
C VAL A 62 -1.87 -6.48 -6.62
N ASP A 63 -1.67 -7.35 -5.64
CA ASP A 63 -0.50 -7.34 -4.75
C ASP A 63 0.78 -7.75 -5.48
N GLU A 64 0.69 -8.82 -6.27
CA GLU A 64 1.78 -9.34 -7.08
C GLU A 64 2.32 -8.30 -8.06
N GLY A 65 3.61 -8.00 -7.99
CA GLY A 65 4.28 -7.07 -8.91
C GLY A 65 4.11 -5.59 -8.57
N ASN A 66 3.11 -5.19 -7.77
CA ASN A 66 2.93 -3.80 -7.39
C ASN A 66 3.44 -3.46 -5.98
N VAL A 67 3.34 -4.41 -5.04
CA VAL A 67 3.74 -4.22 -3.64
C VAL A 67 5.08 -4.90 -3.38
N ASP A 68 6.10 -4.07 -3.14
CA ASP A 68 7.45 -4.50 -2.85
C ASP A 68 7.75 -4.34 -1.36
N VAL A 69 8.37 -5.36 -0.76
CA VAL A 69 8.89 -5.30 0.61
C VAL A 69 10.27 -4.66 0.58
N GLN A 70 10.39 -3.47 1.18
CA GLN A 70 11.66 -2.76 1.31
C GLN A 70 12.47 -3.27 2.51
N SER A 71 11.81 -3.60 3.62
CA SER A 71 12.43 -4.20 4.79
C SER A 71 11.45 -5.05 5.58
N ALA A 72 11.96 -6.07 6.25
CA ALA A 72 11.20 -6.91 7.16
C ALA A 72 12.06 -7.23 8.39
N THR A 73 11.48 -7.20 9.58
CA THR A 73 12.14 -7.60 10.82
C THR A 73 11.23 -8.46 11.69
N ARG A 74 11.85 -9.31 12.51
CA ARG A 74 11.21 -10.04 13.61
C ARG A 74 11.97 -9.73 14.91
N ASP A 75 11.27 -9.22 15.91
CA ASP A 75 11.83 -8.78 17.19
C ASP A 75 13.01 -7.80 17.03
N GLY A 76 12.92 -6.94 16.00
CA GLY A 76 13.95 -5.96 15.65
C GLY A 76 15.13 -6.51 14.83
N ALA A 77 15.28 -7.83 14.70
CA ALA A 77 16.30 -8.44 13.85
C ALA A 77 15.83 -8.54 12.38
N PRO A 78 16.71 -8.33 11.38
CA PRO A 78 16.35 -8.51 9.97
C PRO A 78 15.74 -9.88 9.70
N LEU A 79 14.58 -9.89 9.04
CA LEU A 79 13.89 -11.09 8.59
C LEU A 79 14.31 -11.40 7.15
N ALA A 80 15.16 -12.41 6.98
CA ALA A 80 15.57 -12.85 5.65
C ALA A 80 14.40 -13.56 4.96
N GLY A 81 14.01 -13.05 3.79
CA GLY A 81 13.18 -13.80 2.86
C GLY A 81 14.04 -14.75 2.02
N HIS A 82 13.43 -15.79 1.47
CA HIS A 82 14.06 -16.60 0.44
C HIS A 82 13.36 -16.34 -0.90
N ALA A 83 14.15 -16.31 -1.97
CA ALA A 83 13.66 -15.99 -3.31
C ALA A 83 13.55 -17.24 -4.18
N THR A 84 12.54 -17.26 -5.06
CA THR A 84 12.37 -18.26 -6.11
C THR A 84 11.85 -17.61 -7.38
N THR A 85 12.12 -18.24 -8.52
CA THR A 85 11.56 -17.80 -9.79
C THR A 85 10.13 -18.29 -9.92
N VAL A 86 9.23 -17.41 -10.33
CA VAL A 86 7.85 -17.76 -10.63
C VAL A 86 7.65 -17.67 -12.14
N LYS A 87 6.99 -18.69 -12.69
CA LYS A 87 6.49 -18.67 -14.05
C LYS A 87 5.01 -18.40 -14.02
N TYR A 88 4.57 -17.50 -14.87
CA TYR A 88 3.17 -17.23 -15.13
C TYR A 88 2.84 -17.79 -16.51
N ASP A 89 1.61 -18.30 -16.67
CA ASP A 89 1.11 -18.72 -17.97
C ASP A 89 0.93 -17.51 -18.91
N ASP A 90 0.48 -16.39 -18.34
CA ASP A 90 0.39 -15.08 -18.99
C ASP A 90 1.50 -14.13 -18.51
N ASP A 91 1.87 -13.11 -19.30
CA ASP A 91 2.80 -12.09 -18.82
C ASP A 91 2.18 -11.31 -17.65
N LEU A 92 2.83 -11.37 -16.47
CA LEU A 92 2.37 -10.68 -15.27
C LEU A 92 2.16 -9.18 -15.52
N ARG A 93 2.94 -8.55 -16.41
CA ARG A 93 2.72 -7.14 -16.74
C ARG A 93 1.44 -6.88 -17.51
N SER A 94 1.01 -7.81 -18.35
CA SER A 94 -0.28 -7.75 -19.03
C SER A 94 -1.42 -7.92 -18.04
N ILE A 95 -1.27 -8.80 -17.04
CA ILE A 95 -2.21 -8.93 -15.92
C ILE A 95 -2.30 -7.62 -15.13
N LEU A 96 -1.14 -7.03 -14.78
CA LEU A 96 -1.08 -5.74 -14.07
C LEU A 96 -1.76 -4.62 -14.86
N GLN A 97 -1.57 -4.59 -16.17
CA GLN A 97 -2.22 -3.61 -17.05
C GLN A 97 -3.74 -3.80 -17.12
N ALA A 98 -4.21 -5.05 -17.21
CA ALA A 98 -5.63 -5.37 -17.26
C ALA A 98 -6.37 -5.08 -15.94
N THR A 99 -5.64 -5.00 -14.82
CA THR A 99 -6.21 -4.73 -13.49
C THR A 99 -6.11 -3.27 -13.07
N VAL A 100 -5.65 -2.37 -13.95
CA VAL A 100 -5.67 -0.93 -13.69
C VAL A 100 -7.11 -0.43 -13.63
N THR A 101 -7.48 0.18 -12.52
CA THR A 101 -8.78 0.81 -12.31
C THR A 101 -8.61 2.31 -12.03
N GLY A 102 -9.55 3.12 -12.53
CA GLY A 102 -9.55 4.55 -12.28
C GLY A 102 -10.01 4.87 -10.86
N VAL A 103 -9.15 5.50 -10.07
CA VAL A 103 -9.44 5.97 -8.72
C VAL A 103 -9.61 7.48 -8.74
N ALA A 104 -10.81 7.96 -8.44
CA ALA A 104 -11.13 9.39 -8.45
C ALA A 104 -10.27 10.19 -7.44
N ALA A 105 -10.16 11.50 -7.65
CA ALA A 105 -9.51 12.40 -6.69
C ALA A 105 -10.17 12.28 -5.31
N GLY A 106 -9.35 12.11 -4.27
CA GLY A 106 -9.78 11.91 -2.88
C GLY A 106 -10.22 10.47 -2.54
N ALA A 107 -10.45 9.61 -3.53
CA ALA A 107 -10.82 8.21 -3.31
C ALA A 107 -9.61 7.32 -2.99
N ALA A 108 -9.89 6.10 -2.54
CA ALA A 108 -8.88 5.11 -2.21
C ALA A 108 -9.17 3.75 -2.86
N ALA A 109 -8.10 3.00 -3.11
CA ALA A 109 -8.13 1.60 -3.50
C ALA A 109 -7.34 0.77 -2.49
N THR A 110 -7.75 -0.49 -2.30
CA THR A 110 -7.16 -1.39 -1.31
C THR A 110 -6.60 -2.64 -1.96
N ILE A 111 -5.44 -3.06 -1.47
CA ILE A 111 -4.77 -4.31 -1.81
C ILE A 111 -4.71 -5.13 -0.52
N THR A 112 -5.20 -6.38 -0.54
CA THR A 112 -5.10 -7.28 0.60
C THR A 112 -3.98 -8.28 0.35
N TRP A 113 -2.93 -8.17 1.16
CA TRP A 113 -1.78 -9.05 1.12
C TRP A 113 -1.88 -10.10 2.23
N THR A 114 -2.06 -11.37 1.86
CA THR A 114 -2.32 -12.45 2.82
C THR A 114 -1.22 -13.51 2.75
N SER A 115 -0.76 -13.99 3.90
CA SER A 115 0.21 -15.07 3.96
C SER A 115 -0.42 -16.39 3.55
N ALA A 116 0.38 -17.25 2.96
CA ALA A 116 0.01 -18.62 2.64
C ALA A 116 1.12 -19.56 3.12
N VAL A 117 0.82 -20.86 3.15
CA VAL A 117 1.85 -21.87 3.38
C VAL A 117 2.83 -21.84 2.22
N ASP A 118 4.09 -21.53 2.51
CA ASP A 118 5.16 -21.66 1.55
C ASP A 118 5.37 -23.15 1.20
N PRO A 119 5.25 -23.56 -0.08
CA PRO A 119 5.41 -24.94 -0.47
C PRO A 119 6.83 -25.49 -0.23
N ALA A 120 7.86 -24.64 -0.16
CA ALA A 120 9.24 -25.08 0.06
C ALA A 120 9.53 -25.37 1.54
N GLN A 121 8.98 -24.57 2.45
CA GLN A 121 9.27 -24.67 3.89
C GLN A 121 8.10 -25.20 4.74
N GLY A 122 6.89 -25.30 4.19
CA GLY A 122 5.71 -25.80 4.92
C GLY A 122 5.22 -24.88 6.04
N ALA A 123 5.55 -23.59 5.99
CA ALA A 123 5.21 -22.61 7.02
C ALA A 123 4.51 -21.37 6.41
N GLN A 124 3.74 -20.64 7.22
CA GLN A 124 3.11 -19.38 6.79
C GLN A 124 4.20 -18.37 6.38
N ALA A 125 4.06 -17.83 5.18
CA ALA A 125 4.93 -16.82 4.63
C ALA A 125 4.13 -15.75 3.88
N LEU A 126 4.52 -14.49 4.06
CA LEU A 126 4.07 -13.41 3.21
C LEU A 126 4.90 -13.41 1.92
N ARG A 127 4.24 -13.32 0.77
CA ARG A 127 4.88 -13.47 -0.54
C ARG A 127 4.83 -12.16 -1.31
N SER A 128 5.98 -11.57 -1.60
CA SER A 128 6.09 -10.40 -2.50
C SER A 128 6.70 -10.84 -3.83
N ILE A 129 6.35 -10.17 -4.92
CA ILE A 129 6.82 -10.53 -6.26
C ILE A 129 7.31 -9.26 -6.93
N ARG A 130 8.55 -9.32 -7.38
CA ARG A 130 9.12 -8.28 -8.25
C ARG A 130 9.17 -8.80 -9.67
N VAL A 131 8.75 -7.96 -10.61
CA VAL A 131 8.87 -8.22 -12.05
C VAL A 131 10.11 -7.53 -12.58
N ASP A 132 10.98 -8.26 -13.25
CA ASP A 132 12.14 -7.65 -13.91
C ASP A 132 11.77 -6.97 -15.24
N GLN A 133 12.75 -6.32 -15.88
CA GLN A 133 12.59 -5.66 -17.17
C GLN A 133 12.33 -6.62 -18.36
N PHE A 134 12.32 -7.94 -18.15
CA PHE A 134 11.95 -8.95 -19.14
C PHE A 134 10.61 -9.66 -18.85
N GLY A 135 9.88 -9.25 -17.81
CA GLY A 135 8.57 -9.79 -17.46
C GLY A 135 8.68 -11.02 -16.55
N ARG A 136 9.89 -11.35 -16.08
CA ARG A 136 10.12 -12.51 -15.23
C ARG A 136 9.84 -12.12 -13.78
N GLY A 137 8.97 -12.88 -13.13
CA GLY A 137 8.65 -12.73 -11.71
C GLY A 137 9.67 -13.43 -10.82
N ALA A 138 10.18 -12.72 -9.82
CA ALA A 138 10.91 -13.28 -8.69
C ALA A 138 10.04 -13.12 -7.44
N ALA A 139 9.57 -14.23 -6.89
CA ALA A 139 8.88 -14.24 -5.61
C ALA A 139 9.89 -14.27 -4.46
N THR A 140 9.64 -13.49 -3.43
CA THR A 140 10.33 -13.57 -2.14
C THR A 140 9.31 -13.92 -1.06
N PHE A 141 9.60 -14.96 -0.30
CA PHE A 141 8.77 -15.45 0.79
C PHE A 141 9.40 -15.06 2.13
N TYR A 142 8.66 -14.32 2.94
CA TYR A 142 9.06 -13.87 4.27
C TYR A 142 8.35 -14.73 5.31
N PRO A 143 9.07 -15.57 6.07
CA PRO A 143 8.43 -16.47 7.02
C PRO A 143 7.81 -15.68 8.17
N VAL A 144 6.50 -15.86 8.37
CA VAL A 144 5.73 -15.23 9.45
C VAL A 144 5.12 -16.26 10.41
N GLY A 145 5.41 -17.55 10.23
CA GLY A 145 4.86 -18.61 11.09
C GLY A 145 5.44 -18.64 12.51
N THR A 146 6.68 -18.19 12.73
CA THR A 146 7.31 -18.24 14.06
C THR A 146 6.75 -17.14 14.97
N PRO A 147 6.51 -17.38 16.27
CA PRO A 147 6.13 -16.32 17.19
C PRO A 147 7.14 -15.18 17.24
N GLY A 148 6.65 -13.95 17.45
CA GLY A 148 7.48 -12.74 17.51
C GLY A 148 6.74 -11.47 17.06
N ARG A 149 7.40 -10.32 17.21
CA ARG A 149 6.94 -9.01 16.72
C ARG A 149 7.47 -8.77 15.32
N TYR A 150 6.59 -8.70 14.34
CA TYR A 150 6.94 -8.46 12.96
C TYR A 150 6.75 -7.00 12.59
N ARG A 151 7.69 -6.47 11.83
CA ARG A 151 7.58 -5.16 11.17
C ARG A 151 7.93 -5.31 9.69
N PHE A 152 7.04 -4.88 8.82
CA PHE A 152 7.28 -4.81 7.38
C PHE A 152 7.19 -3.37 6.90
N THR A 153 8.05 -3.01 5.96
CA THR A 153 8.00 -1.73 5.25
C THR A 153 7.79 -1.99 3.77
N PHE A 154 6.77 -1.37 3.19
CA PHE A 154 6.37 -1.55 1.80
C PHE A 154 6.57 -0.29 0.98
N VAL A 155 6.74 -0.51 -0.32
CA VAL A 155 6.52 0.51 -1.34
C VAL A 155 5.53 -0.03 -2.37
N TYR A 156 4.74 0.87 -2.93
CA TYR A 156 3.91 0.58 -4.10
C TYR A 156 4.59 1.17 -5.33
N HIS A 157 4.68 0.39 -6.39
CA HIS A 157 5.07 0.86 -7.71
C HIS A 157 4.23 0.13 -8.75
N TYR A 158 3.93 0.74 -9.89
CA TYR A 158 3.24 0.04 -10.96
C TYR A 158 4.27 -0.60 -11.90
N ALA A 159 4.27 -1.94 -11.97
CA ALA A 159 5.24 -2.72 -12.77
C ALA A 159 4.69 -3.22 -14.13
N GLY A 160 3.49 -2.81 -14.51
CA GLY A 160 2.92 -3.15 -15.83
C GLY A 160 3.68 -2.52 -16.99
N PHE A 161 3.34 -2.94 -18.22
CA PHE A 161 3.88 -2.27 -19.43
C PHE A 161 3.48 -0.78 -19.47
N GLN A 162 4.19 -0.01 -20.30
CA GLN A 162 3.97 1.43 -20.56
C GLN A 162 2.49 1.82 -20.42
N PRO A 163 2.21 2.98 -19.79
CA PRO A 163 0.95 3.23 -19.11
C PRO A 163 -0.23 2.93 -20.01
N ALA A 164 -1.09 1.99 -19.56
CA ALA A 164 -2.51 2.18 -19.81
C ALA A 164 -2.82 3.65 -19.51
N THR A 165 -3.46 4.36 -20.44
CA THR A 165 -3.62 5.82 -20.34
C THR A 165 -4.15 6.20 -18.96
N GLY A 166 -3.40 7.02 -18.22
CA GLY A 166 -3.74 7.45 -16.87
C GLY A 166 -3.24 6.56 -15.72
N ALA A 167 -2.54 5.44 -15.99
CA ALA A 167 -1.90 4.64 -14.96
C ALA A 167 -0.83 5.45 -14.22
N PHE A 168 -0.80 5.33 -12.90
CA PHE A 168 0.20 5.96 -12.07
C PHE A 168 1.61 5.51 -12.47
N GLN A 169 2.50 6.48 -12.74
CA GLN A 169 3.90 6.24 -13.09
C GLN A 169 4.76 6.73 -11.94
N GLY A 170 5.25 5.82 -11.11
CA GLY A 170 6.13 6.16 -9.99
C GLY A 170 6.15 5.13 -8.89
N THR A 171 6.76 5.51 -7.78
CA THR A 171 6.82 4.74 -6.54
C THR A 171 6.24 5.58 -5.41
N VAL A 172 5.45 4.96 -4.54
CA VAL A 172 4.82 5.58 -3.37
C VAL A 172 5.20 4.79 -2.14
N GLY A 173 5.44 5.49 -1.04
CA GLY A 173 5.82 4.91 0.23
C GLY A 173 6.97 5.70 0.87
N PRO A 174 7.61 5.14 1.92
CA PRO A 174 7.30 3.85 2.51
C PRO A 174 6.01 3.84 3.36
N ALA A 175 5.40 2.67 3.52
CA ALA A 175 4.38 2.42 4.55
C ALA A 175 4.83 1.26 5.44
N THR A 176 4.72 1.42 6.75
CA THR A 176 5.15 0.42 7.74
C THR A 176 3.95 -0.21 8.43
N VAL A 177 3.99 -1.53 8.61
CA VAL A 177 3.00 -2.29 9.37
C VAL A 177 3.71 -3.07 10.48
N ASP A 178 3.07 -3.14 11.64
CA ASP A 178 3.51 -3.90 12.81
C ASP A 178 2.41 -4.90 13.21
N PHE A 179 2.77 -6.14 13.52
CA PHE A 179 1.86 -7.15 14.09
C PHE A 179 2.64 -8.19 14.90
N THR A 180 1.94 -8.98 15.71
CA THR A 180 2.54 -10.09 16.46
C THR A 180 2.02 -11.45 16.02
N VAL A 181 2.87 -12.47 16.13
CA VAL A 181 2.47 -13.87 16.09
C VAL A 181 2.76 -14.49 17.46
N THR A 182 1.78 -15.20 18.01
CA THR A 182 1.86 -15.84 19.34
C THR A 182 1.67 -17.35 19.26
#